data_AF-A0A7M2Y5V5-F1
#
_entry.id   AF-A0A7M2Y5V5-F1
#
_cell.length_a   1.000
_cell.length_b   1.000
_cell.length_c   1.000
_cell.angle_alpha   90.00
_cell.angle_beta   90.00
_cell.angle_gamma   90.00
#
_symmetry.space_group_name_H-M   'P 1'
#
loop_
_entity.id
_entity.type
_entity.pdbx_description
1 polymer ?
#
loop_
_entity_poly.entity_id
_entity_poly.type
_entity_poly.pdbx_seq_one_letter_code
_entity_poly.pdbx_strand_id
1 'polypeptide(L)' 'MKKFHPFFAIGTVGIIVIAGLHLFLSLVLSITSVHTPFFTLYSIFLTFLILGVIFTIKDQKTSA' A
#
# COMPACT_ATOMS: atom_id res chain seq x y z
N MET A 1 22.36 -0.11 5.27
CA MET A 1 21.11 -0.17 4.49
C MET A 1 20.16 0.88 5.05
N LYS A 2 19.77 1.90 4.27
CA LYS A 2 18.81 2.92 4.71
C LYS A 2 17.48 2.22 5.04
N LYS A 3 17.01 2.35 6.28
CA LYS A 3 15.74 1.75 6.71
C LYS A 3 14.61 2.66 6.21
N PHE A 4 13.76 2.16 5.33
CA PHE A 4 12.51 2.85 5.00
C PHE A 4 11.62 2.90 6.23
N HIS A 5 10.87 4.00 6.37
CA HIS A 5 9.94 4.16 7.48
C HIS A 5 8.91 3.00 7.47
N PRO A 6 8.52 2.44 8.63
CA PRO A 6 7.59 1.31 8.71
C PRO A 6 6.29 1.48 7.91
N PHE A 7 5.78 2.71 7.78
CA PHE A 7 4.62 3.01 6.92
C PHE A 7 4.82 2.64 5.44
N PHE A 8 6.04 2.80 4.90
CA PHE A 8 6.35 2.38 3.54
C PHE A 8 6.25 0.86 3.38
N ALA A 9 6.75 0.12 4.37
CA ALA A 9 6.65 -1.34 4.40
C ALA A 9 5.19 -1.79 4.51
N ILE A 10 4.40 -1.18 5.39
CA ILE A 10 2.96 -1.47 5.54
C ILE A 10 2.22 -1.21 4.23
N GLY A 11 2.44 -0.06 3.59
CA GLY A 11 1.81 0.27 2.31
C GLY A 11 2.17 -0.73 1.21
N THR A 12 3.45 -1.13 1.14
CA THR A 12 3.93 -2.06 0.11
C THR A 12 3.35 -3.46 0.31
N VAL A 13 3.47 -4.01 1.53
CA VAL A 13 2.93 -5.33 1.85
C VAL A 13 1.41 -5.34 1.68
N GLY A 14 0.75 -4.28 2.12
CA GLY A 14 -0.69 -4.09 1.95
C GLY A 14 -1.11 -4.17 0.49
N ILE A 15 -0.49 -3.37 -0.40
CA ILE A 15 -0.77 -3.39 -1.85
C ILE A 15 -0.58 -4.79 -2.45
N ILE A 16 0.51 -5.48 -2.11
CA ILE A 16 0.79 -6.83 -2.65
C ILE A 16 -0.32 -7.81 -2.25
N VAL A 17 -0.70 -7.81 -0.96
CA VAL A 17 -1.74 -8.71 -0.44
C VAL A 17 -3.10 -8.40 -1.05
N ILE A 18 -3.50 -7.12 -1.10
CA ILE A 18 -4.80 -6.75 -1.69
C ILE A 18 -4.82 -6.99 -3.19
N ALA A 19 -3.72 -6.82 -3.92
CA ALA A 19 -3.68 -7.09 -5.36
C ALA A 19 -3.90 -8.57 -5.64
N GLY A 20 -3.25 -9.45 -4.88
CA GLY A 20 -3.48 -10.89 -4.96
C GLY A 20 -4.94 -11.25 -4.66
N LEU A 21 -5.52 -10.70 -3.59
CA LEU A 21 -6.90 -10.94 -3.23
C LEU A 21 -7.89 -10.39 -4.27
N HIS A 22 -7.62 -9.21 -4.84
CA HIS A 22 -8.46 -8.59 -5.87
C HIS A 22 -8.48 -9.44 -7.13
N LEU A 23 -7.32 -9.87 -7.61
CA LEU A 23 -7.22 -10.75 -8.76
C LEU A 23 -7.96 -12.06 -8.51
N PHE A 24 -7.81 -12.67 -7.33
CA PHE A 24 -8.54 -13.89 -7.00
C PHE A 24 -10.07 -13.67 -7.02
N LEU A 25 -10.59 -12.66 -6.35
CA LEU A 25 -12.03 -12.39 -6.29
C LEU A 25 -12.62 -11.95 -7.63
N SER A 26 -11.92 -11.09 -8.37
CA SER A 26 -12.40 -10.50 -9.63
C SER A 26 -12.22 -11.46 -10.80
N LEU A 27 -11.09 -12.15 -10.91
CA LEU A 27 -10.79 -13.00 -12.07
C LEU A 27 -11.23 -14.45 -11.85
N VAL A 28 -10.93 -15.04 -10.68
CA VAL A 28 -11.22 -16.46 -10.43
C VAL A 28 -12.67 -16.66 -10.05
N LEU A 29 -13.22 -15.81 -9.19
CA LEU A 29 -14.62 -15.88 -8.75
C LEU A 29 -15.58 -15.01 -9.59
N SER A 30 -15.05 -14.22 -10.54
CA SER A 30 -15.84 -13.35 -11.43
C SER A 30 -16.78 -12.37 -10.70
N ILE A 31 -16.42 -11.95 -9.48
CA ILE A 31 -17.25 -11.04 -8.68
C ILE A 31 -16.92 -9.61 -9.06
N THR A 32 -17.82 -8.94 -9.78
CA THR A 32 -17.62 -7.56 -10.25
C THR A 32 -17.84 -6.50 -9.17
N SER A 33 -18.64 -6.80 -8.13
CA SER A 33 -18.91 -5.87 -7.03
C SER A 33 -17.68 -5.53 -6.18
N VAL A 34 -16.59 -6.30 -6.32
CA VAL A 34 -15.35 -6.12 -5.53
C VAL A 34 -14.54 -4.91 -5.99
N HIS A 35 -14.74 -4.38 -7.21
CA HIS A 35 -13.97 -3.22 -7.67
C HIS A 35 -14.15 -1.99 -6.78
N THR A 36 -15.37 -1.75 -6.29
CA THR A 36 -15.69 -0.60 -5.43
C THR A 36 -14.96 -0.63 -4.08
N PRO A 37 -15.06 -1.69 -3.25
CA PRO A 37 -14.34 -1.73 -1.98
C PRO A 37 -12.81 -1.78 -2.19
N PHE A 38 -12.33 -2.43 -3.24
CA PHE A 38 -10.89 -2.48 -3.52
C PHE A 38 -10.33 -1.12 -3.92
N PHE A 39 -11.09 -0.25 -4.60
CA PHE A 39 -10.68 1.12 -4.88
C PHE A 39 -10.36 1.91 -3.59
N THR A 40 -11.21 1.76 -2.57
CA THR A 40 -10.96 2.35 -1.24
C THR A 40 -9.72 1.75 -0.58
N LEU A 41 -9.56 0.42 -0.62
CA LEU A 41 -8.38 -0.24 -0.05
C LEU A 41 -7.07 0.22 -0.70
N TYR A 42 -7.01 0.29 -2.04
CA TYR A 42 -5.83 0.81 -2.73
C TYR A 42 -5.51 2.24 -2.32
N SER A 43 -6.53 3.09 -2.17
CA SER A 43 -6.34 4.48 -1.75
C SER A 43 -5.71 4.56 -0.35
N ILE A 44 -6.16 3.73 0.60
CA ILE A 44 -5.62 3.67 1.96
C ILE A 44 -4.15 3.23 1.95
N PHE A 45 -3.81 2.14 1.26
CA PHE A 45 -2.43 1.66 1.22
C PHE A 45 -1.49 2.60 0.43
N LEU A 46 -2.02 3.29 -0.58
CA LEU A 46 -1.29 4.35 -1.27
C LEU A 46 -0.97 5.52 -0.31
N THR A 47 -1.91 5.92 0.54
CA THR A 47 -1.64 6.93 1.59
C THR A 47 -0.53 6.48 2.52
N PHE A 48 -0.53 5.22 2.96
CA PHE A 48 0.57 4.68 3.78
C PHE A 48 1.91 4.70 3.05
N LEU A 49 1.93 4.40 1.74
CA LEU A 49 3.13 4.47 0.92
C LEU A 49 3.68 5.91 0.86
N ILE A 50 2.81 6.88 0.57
CA ILE A 50 3.16 8.31 0.48
C ILE A 50 3.69 8.81 1.83
N LEU A 51 2.99 8.52 2.93
CA LEU A 51 3.44 8.87 4.28
C LEU A 51 4.78 8.21 4.61
N GLY A 52 4.96 6.94 4.24
CA GLY A 52 6.21 6.22 4.39
C GLY A 52 7.38 6.92 3.70
N VAL A 53 7.20 7.38 2.46
CA VAL A 53 8.22 8.14 1.72
C VAL A 53 8.48 9.49 2.40
N ILE A 54 7.43 10.25 2.72
CA ILE A 54 7.55 11.57 3.36
C ILE A 54 8.33 11.47 4.67
N PHE A 55 7.97 10.54 5.56
CA PHE A 55 8.65 10.36 6.83
C PHE A 55 10.08 9.85 6.66
N THR A 56 10.33 8.97 5.68
CA THR A 56 11.70 8.52 5.37
C THR A 56 12.59 9.67 4.94
N ILE A 57 12.08 10.60 4.11
CA ILE A 57 12.83 11.78 3.67
C ILE A 57 13.05 12.75 4.84
N LYS A 58 12.02 12.98 5.67
CA LYS A 58 12.13 13.85 6.86
C LYS A 58 13.17 13.32 7.85
N ASP A 59 13.14 12.02 8.16
CA ASP A 59 14.08 11.38 9.09
C ASP A 59 15.54 11.48 8.61
N GLN A 60 15.75 11.30 7.30
CA GLN A 60 17.07 11.48 6.67
C GLN A 60 17.55 12.93 6.69
N LYS A 61 16.65 13.91 6.58
CA LYS A 61 17.00 15.34 6.66
C LYS A 61 17.31 15.81 8.08
N THR A 62 16.66 15.22 9.08
CA THR A 62 16.91 15.53 10.50
C THR A 62 18.17 14.87 11.04
N SER A 63 18.62 13.77 10.43
CA SER A 63 19.84 13.05 10.83
C SER A 63 21.10 13.50 10.08
N ALA A 64 21.03 14.55 9.27
CA ALA A 64 22.13 15.15 8.49
C ALA A 64 22.45 16.55 9.02
#